data_AF-A0A0L7L4U3-F1
#
_entry.id   AF-A0A0L7L4U3-F1
#
_cell.length_a   1.000
_cell.length_b   1.000
_cell.length_c   1.000
_cell.angle_alpha   90.00
_cell.angle_beta   90.00
_cell.angle_gamma   90.00
#
_symmetry.space_group_name_H-M   'P 1'
#
loop_
_entity.id
_entity.type
_entity.pdbx_description
1 polymer ?
#
loop_
_entity_poly.entity_id
_entity_poly.type
_entity_poly.pdbx_seq_one_letter_code
_entity_poly.pdbx_strand_id
1 'polypeptide(L)'
;EQLGDVDDDYLLFDCPGQIELYTHLPVMKKLVDLLDKWGFRVCVVFLIDSQFMIDGAKFLSGTMAALSVMVNLELPHVNILTKMDLLSKGARRQLDK
;
A
#
# COMPACT_ATOMS: atom_id res chain seq x y z
N GLU A 1 -9.62 -22.52 15.16
CA GLU A 1 -8.85 -23.36 14.24
C GLU A 1 -7.38 -23.05 14.45
N GLN A 2 -6.55 -24.05 14.69
CA GLN A 2 -5.10 -23.86 14.75
C GLN A 2 -4.61 -23.73 13.31
N LEU A 3 -3.80 -22.71 13.05
CA LEU A 3 -3.08 -22.56 11.78
C LEU A 3 -2.26 -23.84 11.58
N GLY A 4 -2.52 -24.57 10.50
CA GLY A 4 -1.77 -25.77 10.12
C GLY A 4 -0.34 -25.42 9.69
N ASP A 5 0.37 -26.37 9.06
CA ASP A 5 1.69 -26.09 8.47
C ASP A 5 1.57 -24.90 7.49
N VAL A 6 2.14 -23.77 7.90
CA VAL A 6 2.02 -22.42 7.30
C VAL A 6 3.17 -22.13 6.32
N ASP A 7 3.92 -23.14 5.91
CA ASP A 7 5.20 -22.94 5.20
C ASP A 7 5.07 -22.17 3.88
N ASP A 8 3.87 -22.07 3.29
CA ASP A 8 3.58 -21.29 2.08
C ASP A 8 2.38 -20.32 2.21
N ASP A 9 1.87 -20.09 3.43
CA ASP A 9 0.69 -19.26 3.64
C ASP A 9 1.03 -17.76 3.72
N TYR A 10 0.12 -16.92 3.21
CA TYR A 10 0.21 -15.47 3.33
C TYR A 10 -0.56 -14.97 4.54
N LEU A 11 0.10 -14.20 5.41
CA LEU A 11 -0.56 -13.41 6.44
C LEU A 11 -0.91 -12.02 5.90
N LEU A 12 -2.19 -11.67 5.94
CA LEU A 12 -2.68 -10.34 5.59
C LEU A 12 -2.96 -9.53 6.86
N PHE A 13 -2.33 -8.36 6.94
CA PHE A 13 -2.58 -7.39 8.00
C PHE A 13 -3.47 -6.28 7.47
N ASP A 14 -4.64 -6.09 8.08
CA ASP A 14 -5.48 -4.92 7.85
C ASP A 14 -4.96 -3.78 8.73
N CYS A 15 -4.29 -2.82 8.10
CA CYS A 15 -3.58 -1.77 8.80
C CYS A 15 -4.41 -0.47 8.88
N PRO A 16 -4.18 0.41 9.87
CA PRO A 16 -4.93 1.66 9.99
C PRO A 16 -4.83 2.55 8.74
N GLY A 17 -5.90 3.26 8.39
CA GLY A 17 -5.96 4.08 7.17
C GLY A 17 -5.22 5.43 7.22
N GLN A 18 -4.60 5.79 8.35
CA GLN A 18 -3.95 7.09 8.55
C GLN A 18 -2.51 7.08 8.01
N ILE A 19 -2.22 7.90 7.02
CA ILE A 19 -0.95 7.88 6.29
C ILE A 19 0.25 8.34 7.12
N GLU A 20 -0.01 9.11 8.17
CA GLU A 20 0.96 9.62 9.16
C GLU A 20 1.72 8.47 9.84
N LEU A 21 1.05 7.35 10.06
CA LEU A 21 1.62 6.15 10.68
C LEU A 21 2.71 5.47 9.84
N TYR A 22 2.71 5.73 8.54
CA TYR A 22 3.61 5.10 7.56
C TYR A 22 4.66 6.06 7.00
N THR A 23 4.51 7.36 7.25
CA THR A 23 5.38 8.40 6.66
C THR A 23 6.36 8.98 7.68
N HIS A 24 5.91 9.29 8.91
CA HIS A 24 6.76 9.97 9.89
C HIS A 24 6.72 9.36 11.29
N LEU A 25 5.72 8.54 11.62
CA LEU A 25 5.71 7.81 12.89
C LEU A 25 6.46 6.47 12.74
N PRO A 26 7.32 6.09 13.71
CA PRO A 26 8.14 4.88 13.60
C PRO A 26 7.37 3.58 13.91
N VAL A 27 6.04 3.64 14.13
CA VAL A 27 5.25 2.51 14.61
C VAL A 27 5.23 1.37 13.60
N MET A 28 4.91 1.67 12.33
CA MET A 28 4.85 0.65 11.28
C MET A 28 6.23 0.08 10.95
N LYS A 29 7.28 0.90 10.97
CA LYS A 29 8.67 0.43 10.79
C LYS A 29 9.06 -0.56 11.89
N LYS A 30 8.77 -0.25 13.16
CA LYS A 30 9.02 -1.17 14.28
C LYS A 30 8.24 -2.49 14.15
N LEU A 31 7.01 -2.45 13.64
CA LEU A 31 6.22 -3.66 13.39
C LEU A 31 6.87 -4.51 12.29
N VAL A 32 7.29 -3.88 11.19
CA VAL A 32 8.02 -4.56 10.09
C VAL A 32 9.30 -5.21 10.61
N ASP A 33 10.11 -4.48 11.38
CA ASP A 33 11.36 -5.01 11.96
C ASP A 33 11.11 -6.21 12.89
N LEU A 34 9.96 -6.24 13.58
CA LEU A 34 9.57 -7.36 14.44
C LEU A 34 9.17 -8.59 13.61
N LEU A 35 8.39 -8.38 12.54
CA LEU A 35 7.97 -9.45 11.63
C LEU A 35 9.19 -10.06 10.91
N ASP A 36 10.12 -9.24 10.45
CA ASP A 36 11.37 -9.71 9.82
C ASP A 36 12.19 -10.56 10.80
N LYS A 37 12.34 -10.13 12.07
CA LYS A 37 13.00 -10.92 13.13
C LYS A 37 12.30 -12.25 13.45
N TRP A 38 11.01 -12.35 13.18
CA TRP A 38 10.25 -13.59 13.33
C TRP A 38 10.32 -14.50 12.08
N GLY A 39 11.08 -14.10 11.06
CA GLY A 39 11.31 -14.87 9.84
C GLY A 39 10.28 -14.62 8.74
N PHE A 40 9.41 -13.61 8.88
CA PHE A 40 8.45 -13.28 7.83
C PHE A 40 9.10 -12.51 6.69
N ARG A 41 8.76 -12.88 5.45
CA ARG A 41 9.05 -12.07 4.27
C ARG A 41 7.95 -11.03 4.08
N VAL A 42 8.26 -9.77 4.39
CA VAL A 42 7.26 -8.70 4.38
C VAL A 42 7.20 -7.98 3.02
N CYS A 43 5.99 -7.68 2.55
CA CYS A 43 5.72 -6.84 1.40
C CYS A 43 4.56 -5.89 1.72
N VAL A 44 4.62 -4.65 1.22
CA VAL A 44 3.57 -3.66 1.42
C VAL A 44 2.68 -3.60 0.19
N VAL A 45 1.38 -3.74 0.40
CA VAL A 45 0.36 -3.48 -0.62
C VAL A 45 -0.24 -2.10 -0.35
N PHE A 46 0.09 -1.12 -1.20
CA PHE A 46 -0.33 0.26 -1.03
C PHE A 46 -1.53 0.56 -1.94
N LEU A 47 -2.69 0.81 -1.33
CA LEU A 47 -3.95 1.03 -2.03
C LEU A 47 -4.17 2.52 -2.33
N ILE A 48 -4.38 2.85 -3.60
CA ILE A 48 -4.67 4.21 -4.06
C ILE A 48 -6.04 4.21 -4.73
N ASP A 49 -6.91 5.16 -4.39
CA ASP A 49 -8.21 5.30 -5.07
C ASP A 49 -7.99 5.81 -6.50
N SER A 50 -8.48 5.09 -7.50
CA SER A 50 -8.29 5.42 -8.91
C SER A 50 -8.80 6.81 -9.31
N GLN A 51 -9.77 7.37 -8.57
CA GLN A 51 -10.24 8.74 -8.84
C GLN A 51 -9.17 9.80 -8.60
N PHE A 52 -8.16 9.52 -7.75
CA PHE A 52 -7.04 10.42 -7.51
C PHE A 52 -6.14 10.54 -8.73
N MET A 53 -6.16 9.55 -9.62
CA MET A 53 -5.27 9.52 -10.78
C MET A 53 -5.77 10.38 -11.95
N ILE A 54 -7.02 10.87 -11.89
CA ILE A 54 -7.63 11.69 -12.95
C ILE A 54 -7.29 13.18 -12.76
N ASP A 55 -7.13 13.60 -11.52
CA ASP A 55 -6.76 14.98 -11.18
C ASP A 55 -5.24 15.06 -11.01
N GLY A 56 -4.58 15.94 -11.78
CA GLY A 56 -3.12 16.01 -11.79
C GLY A 56 -2.50 16.34 -10.43
N ALA A 57 -3.14 17.18 -9.61
CA ALA A 57 -2.63 17.53 -8.29
C ALA A 57 -2.79 16.35 -7.31
N LYS A 58 -3.93 15.65 -7.35
CA LYS A 58 -4.15 14.44 -6.55
C LYS A 58 -3.25 13.29 -6.98
N PHE A 59 -2.99 13.16 -8.28
CA PHE A 59 -2.06 12.16 -8.82
C PHE A 59 -0.66 12.37 -8.26
N LEU A 60 -0.15 13.60 -8.35
CA LEU A 60 1.17 13.93 -7.82
C LEU A 60 1.23 13.69 -6.31
N SER A 61 0.23 14.17 -5.57
CA SER A 61 0.16 13.97 -4.12
C SER A 61 0.13 12.49 -3.73
N GLY A 62 -0.72 11.69 -4.38
CA GLY A 62 -0.82 10.25 -4.12
C GLY A 62 0.48 9.50 -4.43
N THR A 63 1.14 9.85 -5.53
CA THR A 63 2.42 9.25 -5.92
C THR A 63 3.54 9.62 -4.95
N MET A 64 3.62 10.89 -4.53
CA MET A 64 4.58 11.32 -3.51
C MET A 64 4.34 10.64 -2.17
N ALA A 65 3.06 10.44 -1.80
CA ALA A 65 2.71 9.75 -0.58
C ALA A 65 3.14 8.27 -0.61
N ALA A 66 2.87 7.57 -1.72
CA ALA A 66 3.34 6.19 -1.92
C ALA A 66 4.87 6.10 -1.86
N LEU A 67 5.57 6.99 -2.56
CA LEU A 67 7.04 7.04 -2.54
C LEU A 67 7.59 7.33 -1.14
N SER A 68 6.96 8.23 -0.39
CA SER A 68 7.37 8.55 0.99
C SER A 68 7.25 7.32 1.89
N VAL A 69 6.21 6.51 1.73
CA VAL A 69 6.04 5.27 2.50
C VAL A 69 7.07 4.23 2.08
N MET A 70 7.36 4.10 0.79
CA MET A 70 8.43 3.21 0.29
C MET A 70 9.79 3.53 0.90
N VAL A 71 10.16 4.81 0.92
CA VAL A 71 11.44 5.26 1.47
C VAL A 71 11.49 5.07 2.99
N ASN A 72 10.39 5.31 3.70
CA ASN A 72 10.37 5.16 5.15
C ASN A 72 10.42 3.70 5.61
N LEU A 73 9.65 2.82 4.95
CA LEU A 73 9.56 1.41 5.31
C LEU A 73 10.67 0.55 4.69
N GLU A 74 11.27 0.97 3.58
CA GLU A 74 12.38 0.27 2.92
C GLU A 74 12.04 -1.18 2.51
N LEU A 75 10.76 -1.43 2.19
CA LEU A 75 10.24 -2.74 1.80
C LEU A 75 9.86 -2.81 0.31
N PRO A 76 9.76 -4.02 -0.27
CA PRO A 76 9.07 -4.21 -1.55
C PRO A 76 7.63 -3.71 -1.48
N HIS A 77 7.23 -2.84 -2.41
CA HIS A 77 5.89 -2.28 -2.48
C HIS A 77 5.17 -2.69 -3.77
N VAL A 78 3.89 -3.04 -3.62
CA VAL A 78 2.95 -3.22 -4.72
C VAL A 78 1.88 -2.14 -4.60
N ASN A 79 1.91 -1.15 -5.50
CA ASN A 79 0.87 -0.12 -5.57
C ASN A 79 -0.32 -0.66 -6.36
N ILE A 80 -1.52 -0.55 -5.79
CA ILE A 80 -2.76 -0.99 -6.42
C ILE A 80 -3.71 0.18 -6.57
N LEU A 81 -4.17 0.41 -7.81
CA LEU A 81 -5.28 1.31 -8.09
C LEU A 81 -6.60 0.59 -7.79
N THR A 82 -7.33 1.11 -6.82
CA THR A 82 -8.60 0.57 -6.33
C THR A 82 -9.80 1.32 -6.93
N LYS A 83 -10.98 0.70 -6.86
CA LYS A 83 -12.26 1.29 -7.29
C LYS A 83 -12.30 1.72 -8.76
N MET A 84 -11.56 1.01 -9.62
CA MET A 84 -11.51 1.27 -11.07
C MET A 84 -12.88 1.16 -11.74
N ASP A 85 -13.81 0.41 -11.14
CA ASP A 85 -15.20 0.25 -11.54
C ASP A 85 -16.04 1.53 -11.35
N LEU A 86 -15.67 2.40 -10.40
CA LEU A 86 -16.35 3.67 -10.15
C LEU A 86 -15.97 4.78 -11.15
N LEU A 87 -15.01 4.51 -12.04
CA LEU A 87 -14.57 5.47 -13.03
C LEU A 87 -15.58 5.60 -14.17
N SER A 88 -15.83 6.85 -14.59
CA SER A 88 -16.57 7.08 -15.84
C SER A 88 -15.77 6.55 -17.03
N LYS A 89 -16.46 6.16 -18.11
CA LYS A 89 -15.80 5.69 -19.35
C LYS A 89 -14.79 6.71 -19.90
N GLY A 90 -15.09 8.01 -19.76
CA GLY A 90 -14.19 9.09 -20.17
C GLY A 90 -12.94 9.17 -19.29
N ALA A 91 -13.10 9.10 -17.96
CA ALA A 91 -11.99 9.10 -17.01
C ALA A 91 -11.07 7.89 -17.18
N ARG A 92 -11.65 6.70 -17.37
CA ARG A 92 -10.86 5.48 -17.63
C ARG A 92 -10.01 5.60 -18.90
N ARG A 93 -10.57 6.18 -19.96
CA ARG A 93 -9.83 6.44 -21.21
C ARG A 93 -8.71 7.47 -21.05
N GLN A 94 -8.80 8.38 -20.08
CA GLN A 94 -7.69 9.29 -19.76
C GLN A 94 -6.57 8.58 -19.03
N LEU A 95 -6.89 7.60 -18.19
CA LEU A 95 -5.89 6.79 -17.46
C LEU A 95 -5.17 5.77 -18.34
N ASP A 96 -5.86 5.21 -19.33
CA ASP A 96 -5.29 4.22 -20.26
C ASP A 96 -4.42 4.85 -21.39
N LYS A 97 -4.32 6.19 -21.44
CA LYS A 97 -3.54 6.93 -22.43
C LYS A 97 -2.14 7.25 -21.93
#